data_AF-A0A0M3DCA3-F1
#
_entry.id   AF-A0A0M3DCA3-F1
#
_cell.length_a   1.000
_cell.length_b   1.000
_cell.length_c   1.000
_cell.angle_alpha   90.00
_cell.angle_beta   90.00
_cell.angle_gamma   90.00
#
_symmetry.space_group_name_H-M   'P 1'
#
loop_
_entity.id
_entity.type
_entity.pdbx_description
1 polymer ?
#
loop_
_entity_poly.entity_id
_entity_poly.type
_entity_poly.pdbx_seq_one_letter_code
_entity_poly.pdbx_strand_id
1 'polypeptide(L)'
;MLVLAGCETAYQHGPYELGTDGENLLVAVCEARTITEVYVEERPDLPGVQGRQHIWDASGDLSVASREILLVGGDNPGLVDSVSLKPTLEPGVRYFLDMNEALGQVTSALFRIPEGGLAPGEWLTPEGDVSSEPCSRRDTT
;
A
#
# COMPACT_ATOMS: atom_id res chain seq x y z
N MET A 1 12.36 -26.23 -22.84
CA MET A 1 11.34 -25.19 -23.13
C MET A 1 11.34 -24.27 -21.92
N LEU A 2 12.09 -23.17 -22.01
CA LEU A 2 12.23 -22.19 -20.95
C LEU A 2 11.06 -21.22 -21.10
N VAL A 3 10.09 -21.25 -20.20
CA VAL A 3 9.05 -20.22 -20.13
C VAL A 3 9.68 -19.05 -19.40
N LEU A 4 10.11 -18.03 -20.16
CA LEU A 4 10.36 -16.70 -19.63
C LEU A 4 9.00 -16.15 -19.18
N ALA A 5 8.65 -16.36 -17.92
CA ALA A 5 7.58 -15.60 -17.29
C ALA A 5 8.04 -14.14 -17.32
N GLY A 6 7.38 -13.33 -18.14
CA GLY A 6 7.64 -11.90 -18.20
C GLY A 6 7.48 -11.33 -16.80
N CYS A 7 8.57 -10.83 -16.22
CA CYS A 7 8.47 -9.93 -15.09
C CYS A 7 7.68 -8.71 -15.60
N GLU A 8 6.43 -8.54 -15.15
CA GLU A 8 5.72 -7.27 -15.29
C GLU A 8 6.49 -6.22 -14.48
N THR A 9 7.54 -5.66 -15.07
CA THR A 9 8.44 -4.67 -14.45
C THR A 9 7.99 -3.24 -14.73
N ALA A 10 6.71 -2.93 -14.52
CA ALA A 10 6.21 -1.56 -14.70
C ALA A 10 5.41 -1.05 -13.51
N TYR A 11 5.47 -1.71 -12.36
CA TYR A 11 5.20 -1.00 -11.11
C TYR A 11 6.45 -0.19 -10.79
N GLN A 12 6.35 1.15 -10.85
CA GLN A 12 7.34 1.99 -10.17
C GLN A 12 7.15 1.69 -8.68
N HIS A 13 7.89 0.71 -8.16
CA HIS A 13 7.82 0.27 -6.77
C HIS A 13 7.87 1.51 -5.89
N GLY A 14 6.72 1.92 -5.38
CA GLY A 14 6.67 3.06 -4.51
C GLY A 14 7.42 2.76 -3.21
N PRO A 15 8.04 3.76 -2.57
CA PRO A 15 8.72 3.61 -1.29
C PRO A 15 7.66 3.47 -0.19
N TYR A 16 6.89 2.39 -0.24
CA TYR A 16 5.73 2.16 0.62
C TYR A 16 5.84 0.81 1.30
N GLU A 17 5.47 0.78 2.57
CA GLU A 17 5.23 -0.44 3.32
C GLU A 17 3.80 -0.43 3.85
N LEU A 18 3.20 -1.61 3.94
CA LEU A 18 1.83 -1.81 4.37
C LEU A 18 1.82 -2.39 5.77
N GLY A 19 1.05 -1.79 6.68
CA GLY A 19 1.00 -2.19 8.08
C GLY A 19 -0.42 -2.35 8.58
N THR A 20 -0.55 -2.79 9.83
CA THR A 20 -1.83 -2.77 10.55
C THR A 20 -1.63 -2.47 12.03
N ASP A 21 -2.58 -1.76 12.63
CA ASP A 21 -2.70 -1.61 14.09
C ASP A 21 -3.61 -2.68 14.72
N GLY A 22 -4.09 -3.64 13.93
CA GLY A 22 -5.05 -4.68 14.32
C GLY A 22 -6.51 -4.35 14.01
N GLU A 23 -6.84 -3.09 13.71
CA GLU A 23 -8.19 -2.66 13.33
C GLU A 23 -8.25 -2.02 11.95
N ASN A 24 -7.15 -1.37 11.55
CA ASN A 24 -7.02 -0.55 10.37
C ASN A 24 -5.82 -0.98 9.53
N LEU A 25 -5.92 -0.67 8.23
CA LEU A 25 -4.81 -0.78 7.30
C LEU A 25 -4.02 0.53 7.33
N LEU A 26 -2.70 0.40 7.38
CA LEU A 26 -1.76 1.51 7.46
C LEU A 26 -0.85 1.50 6.22
N VAL A 27 -0.44 2.68 5.78
CA VAL A 27 0.61 2.83 4.76
C VAL A 27 1.72 3.69 5.33
N ALA A 28 2.93 3.15 5.41
CA ALA A 28 4.12 3.94 5.71
C ALA A 28 4.73 4.47 4.42
N VAL A 29 5.06 5.75 4.41
CA VAL A 29 5.75 6.42 3.30
C VAL A 29 7.24 6.52 3.64
N CYS A 30 8.08 5.77 2.93
CA CYS A 30 9.48 5.57 3.28
C CYS A 30 10.43 6.65 2.79
N GLU A 31 9.98 7.50 1.88
CA GLU A 31 10.71 8.68 1.42
C GLU A 31 9.83 9.92 1.51
N ALA A 32 10.41 11.06 1.94
CA ALA A 32 9.66 12.30 2.03
C ALA A 32 9.12 12.72 0.64
N ARG A 33 7.84 13.08 0.58
CA ARG A 33 7.14 13.41 -0.68
C ARG A 33 5.86 14.20 -0.46
N THR A 34 5.34 14.76 -1.53
CA THR A 34 4.02 15.39 -1.56
C THR A 34 3.05 14.50 -2.28
N ILE A 35 1.99 14.09 -1.58
CA ILE A 35 0.93 13.23 -2.06
C ILE A 35 -0.21 14.12 -2.54
N THR A 36 -0.58 13.96 -3.81
CA THR A 36 -1.70 14.70 -4.39
C THR A 36 -2.93 13.84 -4.59
N GLU A 37 -2.75 12.54 -4.87
CA GLU A 37 -3.84 11.57 -4.92
C GLU A 37 -3.36 10.23 -4.36
N VAL A 38 -4.27 9.51 -3.71
CA VAL A 38 -4.06 8.15 -3.22
C VAL A 38 -5.20 7.28 -3.71
N TYR A 39 -4.87 6.08 -4.16
CA TYR A 39 -5.82 5.07 -4.59
C TYR A 39 -5.41 3.72 -3.99
N VAL A 40 -6.33 3.06 -3.28
CA VAL A 40 -6.12 1.70 -2.75
C VAL A 40 -7.24 0.77 -3.17
N GLU A 41 -6.85 -0.35 -3.75
CA GLU A 41 -7.73 -1.41 -4.20
C GLU A 41 -7.39 -2.71 -3.45
N GLU A 42 -8.39 -3.30 -2.83
CA GLU A 42 -8.35 -4.65 -2.29
C GLU A 42 -8.62 -5.67 -3.41
N ARG A 43 -7.82 -6.73 -3.45
CA ARG A 43 -7.88 -7.78 -4.48
C ARG A 43 -7.97 -9.18 -3.84
N PRO A 44 -9.14 -9.61 -3.31
CA PRO A 44 -9.30 -10.96 -2.81
C PRO A 44 -9.10 -12.00 -3.92
N ASP A 45 -8.15 -12.92 -3.72
CA ASP A 45 -7.99 -14.12 -4.55
C ASP A 45 -8.96 -15.23 -4.12
N LEU A 46 -10.26 -14.93 -4.13
CA LEU A 46 -11.32 -15.85 -3.72
C LEU A 46 -12.04 -16.45 -4.93
N PRO A 47 -12.18 -17.79 -5.04
CA PRO A 47 -12.92 -18.43 -6.11
C PRO A 47 -14.37 -17.93 -6.19
N GLY A 48 -14.76 -17.36 -7.33
CA GLY A 48 -16.14 -16.90 -7.59
C GLY A 48 -16.43 -15.45 -7.18
N VAL A 49 -15.47 -14.73 -6.60
CA VAL A 49 -15.59 -13.28 -6.34
C VAL A 49 -14.96 -12.53 -7.52
N GLN A 50 -15.71 -11.65 -8.21
CA GLN A 50 -15.10 -10.61 -9.04
C GLN A 50 -14.45 -9.59 -8.09
N GLY A 51 -13.24 -9.95 -7.67
CA GLY A 51 -12.65 -9.51 -6.41
C GLY A 51 -11.70 -8.35 -6.56
N ARG A 52 -12.17 -7.23 -7.10
CA ARG A 52 -11.48 -5.95 -6.92
C ARG A 52 -12.44 -5.03 -6.22
N GLN A 53 -12.07 -4.58 -5.04
CA GLN A 53 -12.83 -3.61 -4.29
C GLN A 53 -11.97 -2.37 -4.10
N HIS A 54 -12.45 -1.27 -4.67
CA HIS A 54 -11.86 0.03 -4.43
C HIS A 54 -12.21 0.46 -2.99
N ILE A 55 -11.21 0.57 -2.12
CA ILE A 55 -11.43 0.78 -0.67
C ILE A 55 -10.99 2.16 -0.18
N TRP A 56 -10.07 2.83 -0.87
CA TRP A 56 -9.69 4.19 -0.53
C TRP A 56 -9.36 5.00 -1.79
N ASP A 57 -9.88 6.22 -1.84
CA ASP A 57 -9.56 7.23 -2.83
C ASP A 57 -9.53 8.55 -2.10
N ALA A 58 -8.43 9.28 -2.20
CA ALA A 58 -8.30 10.59 -1.61
C ALA A 58 -7.47 11.51 -2.49
N SER A 59 -7.77 12.81 -2.45
CA SER A 59 -7.03 13.83 -3.18
C SER A 59 -6.73 15.04 -2.31
N GLY A 60 -5.65 15.73 -2.59
CA GLY A 60 -5.23 16.88 -1.80
C GLY A 60 -3.80 17.35 -2.07
N ASP A 61 -3.17 17.88 -1.04
CA ASP A 61 -1.76 18.31 -1.06
C ASP A 61 -1.18 18.04 0.34
N LEU A 62 -0.78 16.79 0.54
CA LEU A 62 -0.22 16.32 1.80
C LEU A 62 1.28 16.11 1.65
N SER A 63 2.07 16.97 2.27
CA SER A 63 3.51 16.77 2.39
C SER A 63 3.82 15.86 3.58
N VAL A 64 4.39 14.68 3.30
CA VAL A 64 4.78 13.69 4.31
C VAL A 64 6.30 13.61 4.44
N ALA A 65 6.76 13.39 5.68
CA ALA A 65 8.13 13.01 5.97
C ALA A 65 8.36 11.50 5.73
N SER A 66 9.62 11.10 5.61
CA SER A 66 9.97 9.66 5.65
C SER A 66 9.50 9.05 6.98
N ARG A 67 8.95 7.84 6.91
CA ARG A 67 8.34 7.06 8.00
C ARG A 67 7.02 7.61 8.54
N GLU A 68 6.42 8.58 7.85
CA GLU A 68 5.07 9.02 8.19
C GLU A 68 4.05 7.97 7.77
N ILE A 69 2.98 7.84 8.56
CA ILE A 69 1.98 6.78 8.43
C ILE A 69 0.65 7.41 8.05
N LEU A 70 0.06 6.88 6.99
CA LEU A 70 -1.30 7.19 6.56
C LEU A 70 -2.26 6.09 7.03
N LEU A 71 -3.45 6.52 7.42
CA LEU A 71 -4.54 5.62 7.79
C LEU A 71 -5.44 5.41 6.58
N VAL A 72 -5.51 4.18 6.05
CA VAL A 72 -6.30 3.90 4.83
C VAL A 72 -7.79 4.11 5.09
N GLY A 73 -8.41 5.04 4.35
CA GLY A 73 -9.81 5.44 4.55
C GLY A 73 -10.08 6.17 5.86
N GLY A 74 -9.03 6.60 6.57
CA GLY A 74 -9.13 7.34 7.82
C GLY A 74 -8.83 8.83 7.67
N ASP A 75 -8.77 9.52 8.81
CA ASP A 75 -8.46 10.95 8.84
C ASP A 75 -6.97 11.19 8.55
N ASN A 76 -6.68 11.83 7.41
CA ASN A 76 -5.34 12.22 6.99
C ASN A 76 -5.37 13.72 6.64
N PRO A 77 -4.92 14.62 7.54
CA PRO A 77 -5.00 16.06 7.31
C PRO A 77 -4.32 16.47 6.01
N GLY A 78 -5.03 17.18 5.14
CA GLY A 78 -4.53 17.60 3.82
C GLY A 78 -4.94 16.68 2.66
N LEU A 79 -5.57 15.54 2.95
CA LEU A 79 -6.28 14.71 1.99
C LEU A 79 -7.80 14.78 2.24
N VAL A 80 -8.56 14.66 1.17
CA VAL A 80 -10.02 14.57 1.21
C VAL A 80 -10.45 13.27 0.54
N ASP A 81 -11.05 12.39 1.34
CA ASP A 81 -11.55 11.10 0.86
C ASP A 81 -12.75 11.28 -0.08
N SER A 82 -12.67 10.63 -1.24
CA SER A 82 -13.80 10.44 -2.16
C SER A 82 -14.40 9.03 -2.03
N VAL A 83 -13.60 8.05 -1.62
CA VAL A 83 -14.01 6.69 -1.24
C VAL A 83 -13.29 6.32 0.05
N SER A 84 -14.02 5.78 1.02
CA SER A 84 -13.45 5.19 2.23
C SER A 84 -14.32 4.00 2.67
N LEU A 85 -13.76 2.80 2.54
CA LEU A 85 -14.37 1.55 2.97
C LEU A 85 -13.41 0.84 3.93
N LYS A 86 -13.98 0.11 4.89
CA LYS A 86 -13.18 -0.67 5.82
C LYS A 86 -12.48 -1.82 5.06
N PRO A 87 -11.13 -1.95 5.16
CA PRO A 87 -10.38 -3.05 4.57
C PRO A 87 -10.63 -4.37 5.31
N THR A 88 -10.50 -5.48 4.60
CA THR A 88 -10.80 -6.82 5.11
C THR A 88 -9.64 -7.40 5.96
N LEU A 89 -8.39 -6.97 5.73
CA LEU A 89 -7.16 -7.41 6.44
C LEU A 89 -6.97 -8.92 6.54
N GLU A 90 -7.61 -9.69 5.66
CA GLU A 90 -7.57 -11.15 5.70
C GLU A 90 -6.24 -11.71 5.15
N PRO A 91 -5.77 -12.84 5.69
CA PRO A 91 -4.62 -13.55 5.14
C PRO A 91 -4.79 -13.87 3.65
N GLY A 92 -3.71 -13.72 2.87
CA GLY A 92 -3.69 -14.01 1.44
C GLY A 92 -4.35 -12.96 0.54
N VAL A 93 -5.08 -11.98 1.10
CA VAL A 93 -5.61 -10.83 0.35
C VAL A 93 -4.47 -9.96 -0.17
N ARG A 94 -4.66 -9.38 -1.37
CA ARG A 94 -3.71 -8.43 -1.95
C ARG A 94 -4.25 -7.01 -1.88
N TYR A 95 -3.36 -6.05 -1.70
CA TYR A 95 -3.66 -4.63 -1.75
C TYR A 95 -2.80 -3.97 -2.81
N PHE A 96 -3.45 -3.30 -3.74
CA PHE A 96 -2.80 -2.45 -4.72
C PHE A 96 -2.91 -1.01 -4.27
N LEU A 97 -1.78 -0.32 -4.22
CA LEU A 97 -1.65 1.08 -3.83
C LEU A 97 -1.06 1.85 -5.01
N ASP A 98 -1.73 2.92 -5.40
CA ASP A 98 -1.21 3.96 -6.29
C ASP A 98 -1.20 5.29 -5.53
N MET A 99 -0.12 6.05 -5.68
CA MET A 99 -0.04 7.42 -5.20
C MET A 99 0.52 8.34 -6.28
N ASN A 100 -0.20 9.43 -6.53
CA ASN A 100 0.26 10.49 -7.41
C ASN A 100 1.09 11.50 -6.62
N GLU A 101 2.25 11.83 -7.18
CA GLU A 101 3.17 12.80 -6.62
C GLU A 101 3.14 14.08 -7.47
N ALA A 102 3.41 15.23 -6.84
CA ALA A 102 3.20 16.57 -7.40
C ALA A 102 3.95 16.90 -8.71
N LEU A 103 4.72 15.98 -9.31
CA LEU A 103 5.38 16.16 -10.61
C LEU A 103 5.35 14.87 -11.47
N GLY A 104 4.17 14.45 -11.92
CA GLY A 104 4.02 13.47 -13.01
C GLY A 104 4.65 12.09 -12.74
N GLN A 105 4.92 11.79 -11.47
CA GLN A 105 5.40 10.50 -11.01
C GLN A 105 4.23 9.82 -10.29
N VAL A 106 3.87 8.64 -10.79
CA VAL A 106 2.90 7.75 -10.17
C VAL A 106 3.70 6.57 -9.68
N THR A 107 3.75 6.41 -8.36
CA THR A 107 4.34 5.24 -7.76
C THR A 107 3.27 4.27 -7.32
N SER A 108 3.59 2.99 -7.45
CA SER A 108 2.63 1.91 -7.30
C SER A 108 3.26 0.72 -6.58
N ALA A 109 2.46 0.03 -5.77
CA ALA A 109 2.90 -1.14 -5.04
C ALA A 109 1.76 -2.16 -4.94
N LEU A 110 2.11 -3.45 -5.06
CA LEU A 110 1.19 -4.55 -4.83
C LEU A 110 1.70 -5.34 -3.62
N PHE A 111 0.90 -5.38 -2.57
CA PHE A 111 1.17 -6.11 -1.35
C PHE A 111 0.34 -7.38 -1.31
N ARG A 112 0.89 -8.45 -0.75
CA ARG A 112 0.14 -9.68 -0.44
C ARG A 112 0.26 -9.96 1.05
N ILE A 113 -0.85 -9.90 1.78
CA ILE A 113 -0.87 -10.29 3.19
C ILE A 113 -0.39 -11.75 3.30
N PRO A 114 0.57 -12.06 4.17
CA PRO A 114 1.03 -13.43 4.37
C PRO A 114 -0.14 -14.37 4.71
N GLU A 115 -0.03 -15.66 4.37
CA GLU A 115 -1.07 -16.67 4.68
C GLU A 115 -1.31 -16.85 6.19
N GLY A 116 -0.34 -16.44 7.02
CA GLY A 116 -0.48 -16.39 8.48
C GLY A 116 -1.14 -15.10 9.01
N GLY A 117 -1.49 -14.16 8.13
CA GLY A 117 -1.88 -12.79 8.47
C GLY A 117 -0.68 -11.86 8.66
N LEU A 118 -0.99 -10.60 8.99
CA LEU A 118 -0.04 -9.58 9.41
C LEU A 118 -0.42 -9.18 10.85
N ALA A 119 0.51 -9.27 11.80
CA ALA A 119 0.21 -8.95 13.19
C ALA A 119 0.19 -7.42 13.42
N PRO A 120 -0.52 -6.94 14.46
CA PRO A 120 -0.48 -5.53 14.83
C PRO A 120 0.94 -5.03 15.07
N GLY A 121 1.31 -3.93 14.41
CA GLY A 121 2.64 -3.33 14.46
C GLY A 121 3.67 -3.94 13.49
N GLU A 122 3.30 -4.97 12.72
CA GLU A 122 4.13 -5.48 11.63
C GLU A 122 3.94 -4.68 10.34
N TRP A 123 5.01 -4.63 9.56
CA TRP A 123 5.10 -3.89 8.30
C TRP A 123 5.57 -4.81 7.18
N LEU A 124 4.88 -4.74 6.06
CA LEU A 124 5.03 -5.60 4.90
C LEU A 124 5.58 -4.78 3.72
N THR A 125 6.70 -5.24 3.15
CA THR A 125 7.21 -4.67 1.89
C THR A 125 6.45 -5.25 0.69
N PRO A 126 6.48 -4.59 -0.48
CA PRO A 126 5.84 -5.11 -1.70
C PRO A 126 6.40 -6.49 -2.14
N GLU A 127 7.63 -6.81 -1.76
CA GLU A 127 8.29 -8.10 -2.05
C GLU A 127 7.90 -9.22 -1.09
N GLY A 128 7.17 -8.89 -0.02
CA GLY A 128 6.69 -9.85 0.97
C GLY A 128 7.55 -9.98 2.23
N ASP A 129 8.53 -9.11 2.44
CA ASP A 129 9.30 -9.10 3.69
C ASP A 129 8.48 -8.47 4.82
N VAL A 130 8.56 -9.04 6.02
CA VAL A 130 7.88 -8.54 7.21
C VAL A 130 8.89 -8.01 8.22
N SER A 131 8.58 -6.85 8.81
CA SER A 131 9.42 -6.17 9.81
C SER A 131 8.59 -5.67 10.98
N SER A 132 9.26 -5.46 12.13
CA SER A 132 8.69 -4.82 13.31
C SER A 132 8.80 -3.29 13.29
N GLU A 133 9.42 -2.71 12.27
CA GLU A 133 9.57 -1.26 12.10
C GLU A 133 9.20 -0.85 10.67
N PRO A 134 8.50 0.29 10.48
CA PRO A 134 8.21 0.80 9.15
C PRO A 134 9.49 1.28 8.47
N CYS A 135 9.57 1.05 7.16
CA CYS A 135 10.65 1.49 6.30
C CYS A 135 12.01 1.01 6.81
N SER A 136 12.04 -0.30 7.07
CA SER A 136 13.17 -0.99 7.70
C SER A 136 14.23 -1.43 6.70
N ARG A 137 13.87 -1.55 5.41
CA ARG A 137 14.85 -1.70 4.36
C ARG A 137 15.67 -0.42 4.25
N ARG A 138 16.96 -0.55 4.54
CA ARG A 138 17.94 0.48 4.24
C ARG A 138 18.13 0.50 2.73
N ASP A 139 18.17 1.69 2.15
CA ASP A 139 18.58 1.89 0.76
C ASP A 139 19.85 1.09 0.48
N THR A 140 19.71 -0.03 -0.24
CA THR A 140 20.88 -0.68 -0.84
C THR A 140 21.39 0.26 -1.92
N THR A 141 22.51 0.88 -1.60
CA THR A 141 23.26 1.88 -2.37
C THR A 141 23.64 1.38 -3.76
#